data_AF-A0A2V7EJE6-F1
#
_entry.id   AF-A0A2V7EJE6-F1
#
_cell.length_a   1.000
_cell.length_b   1.000
_cell.length_c   1.000
_cell.angle_alpha   90.00
_cell.angle_beta   90.00
_cell.angle_gamma   90.00
#
_symmetry.space_group_name_H-M   'P 1'
#
loop_
_entity.id
_entity.type
_entity.pdbx_description
1 polymer ?
#
loop_
_entity_poly.entity_id
_entity_poly.type
_entity_poly.pdbx_seq_one_letter_code
_entity_poly.pdbx_strand_id
1 'polypeptide(L)'
;MPKKGAAEGDVGVATRVVPDVRALHYWDGTGVTMQQWRQVLGVNEDAWDVYLLYDRSAKWTGDLPPKPRFWMHQLGGLDDSRYLDPDVFAAQTNAVLRSQ
;
A
#
# COMPACT_ATOMS: atom_id res chain seq x y z
N MET A 1 7.29 12.48 3.31
CA MET A 1 8.65 13.01 3.02
C MET A 1 9.08 12.54 1.64
N PRO A 2 9.24 13.45 0.67
CA PRO A 2 9.65 13.09 -0.69
C PRO A 2 11.02 12.42 -0.69
N LYS A 3 11.15 11.33 -1.45
CA LYS A 3 12.43 10.64 -1.62
C LYS A 3 13.19 11.25 -2.80
N LYS A 4 14.52 11.22 -2.72
CA LYS A 4 15.42 11.69 -3.79
C LYS A 4 15.18 13.14 -4.24
N GLY A 5 14.64 13.99 -3.37
CA GLY A 5 14.38 15.41 -3.67
C GLY A 5 13.18 15.66 -4.60
N ALA A 6 12.29 14.67 -4.79
CA ALA A 6 11.10 14.83 -5.61
C ALA A 6 10.22 16.01 -5.14
N ALA A 7 9.53 16.62 -6.09
CA ALA A 7 8.60 17.72 -5.89
C ALA A 7 7.29 17.49 -6.66
N GLU A 8 6.25 18.27 -6.35
CA GLU A 8 4.95 18.18 -7.02
C GLU A 8 5.04 18.37 -8.54
N GLY A 9 5.99 19.19 -9.01
CA GLY A 9 6.25 19.38 -10.45
C GLY A 9 6.67 18.11 -11.19
N ASP A 10 7.17 17.09 -10.50
CA ASP A 10 7.60 15.82 -11.10
C ASP A 10 6.43 14.88 -11.44
N VAL A 11 5.25 15.13 -10.85
CA VAL A 11 4.04 14.28 -11.00
C VAL A 11 3.71 14.01 -12.46
N GLY A 12 3.67 15.04 -13.30
CA GLY A 12 3.24 14.91 -14.69
C GLY A 12 4.14 14.03 -15.56
N VAL A 13 5.41 13.82 -15.18
CA VAL A 13 6.30 12.86 -15.85
C VAL A 13 6.14 11.48 -15.22
N ALA A 14 6.10 11.40 -13.89
CA ALA A 14 6.04 10.14 -13.14
C ALA A 14 4.76 9.33 -13.38
N THR A 15 3.63 10.00 -13.65
CA THR A 15 2.30 9.35 -13.69
C THR A 15 1.83 8.98 -15.09
N ARG A 16 2.63 9.24 -16.14
CA ARG A 16 2.29 8.88 -17.53
C ARG A 16 2.04 7.39 -17.75
N VAL A 17 2.58 6.56 -16.87
CA VAL A 17 2.45 5.10 -16.89
C VAL A 17 1.24 4.59 -16.10
N VAL A 18 0.43 5.47 -15.51
CA VAL A 18 -0.76 5.13 -14.73
C VAL A 18 -2.00 5.47 -15.57
N PRO A 19 -2.49 4.54 -16.42
CA PRO A 19 -3.61 4.81 -17.32
C PRO A 19 -4.98 4.76 -16.64
N ASP A 20 -5.05 4.39 -15.35
CA ASP A 20 -6.31 4.20 -14.63
C ASP A 20 -6.93 5.55 -14.27
N VAL A 21 -8.10 5.83 -14.87
CA VAL A 21 -8.87 7.06 -14.65
C VAL A 21 -9.31 7.28 -13.20
N ARG A 22 -9.23 6.24 -12.35
CA ARG A 22 -9.54 6.32 -10.92
C ARG A 22 -8.36 6.83 -10.09
N ALA A 23 -7.16 6.88 -10.65
CA ALA A 23 -6.01 7.47 -9.98
C ALA A 23 -6.09 9.01 -10.07
N LEU A 24 -6.42 9.66 -8.95
CA LEU A 24 -6.65 11.11 -8.88
C LEU A 24 -5.66 11.85 -7.98
N HIS A 25 -5.02 11.14 -7.06
CA HIS A 25 -4.11 11.71 -6.06
C HIS A 25 -2.70 11.16 -6.28
N TYR A 26 -1.80 12.01 -6.76
CA TYR A 26 -0.45 11.60 -7.19
C TYR A 26 0.68 12.22 -6.37
N TRP A 27 0.36 13.18 -5.51
CA TRP A 27 1.33 13.88 -4.68
C TRP A 27 0.88 13.93 -3.23
N ASP A 28 1.81 13.60 -2.34
CA ASP A 28 1.68 13.74 -0.89
C ASP A 28 3.01 14.25 -0.34
N GLY A 29 3.23 15.56 -0.48
CA GLY A 29 4.48 16.19 -0.04
C GLY A 29 4.75 16.02 1.45
N THR A 30 3.70 15.90 2.26
CA THR A 30 3.79 15.64 3.70
C THR A 30 4.11 14.18 4.02
N GLY A 31 3.75 13.24 3.14
CA GLY A 31 3.87 11.80 3.33
C GLY A 31 2.87 11.22 4.33
N VAL A 32 1.69 11.84 4.47
CA VAL A 32 0.61 11.38 5.37
C VAL A 32 0.18 9.95 5.03
N THR A 33 0.03 9.63 3.75
CA THR A 33 -0.34 8.29 3.25
C THR A 33 0.62 7.24 3.80
N MET A 34 1.92 7.46 3.64
CA MET A 34 2.91 6.52 4.14
C MET A 34 2.88 6.42 5.68
N GLN A 35 2.69 7.53 6.40
CA GLN A 35 2.62 7.53 7.87
C GLN A 35 1.42 6.73 8.39
N GLN A 36 0.26 6.90 7.76
CA GLN A 36 -0.96 6.18 8.12
C GLN A 36 -0.82 4.67 7.89
N TRP A 37 -0.23 4.25 6.77
CA TRP A 37 -0.03 2.82 6.50
C TRP A 37 1.03 2.20 7.41
N ARG A 38 2.08 2.93 7.79
CA ARG A 38 3.01 2.48 8.85
C ARG A 38 2.29 2.14 10.14
N GLN A 39 1.38 3.03 10.56
CA GLN A 39 0.57 2.82 11.77
C GLN A 39 -0.38 1.63 11.62
N VAL A 40 -1.07 1.50 10.49
CA VAL A 40 -2.01 0.40 10.23
C VAL A 40 -1.30 -0.96 10.18
N LEU A 41 -0.10 -1.01 9.60
CA LEU A 41 0.68 -2.24 9.44
C LEU A 41 1.55 -2.55 10.68
N GLY A 42 1.76 -1.58 11.56
CA GLY A 42 2.62 -1.72 12.73
C GLY A 42 4.11 -1.81 12.38
N VAL A 43 4.55 -1.08 11.35
CA VAL A 43 5.93 -1.12 10.85
C VAL A 43 6.62 0.24 11.02
N ASN A 44 7.93 0.20 11.26
CA ASN A 44 8.76 1.40 11.36
C ASN A 44 9.34 1.84 10.01
N GLU A 45 9.33 0.97 9.02
CA GLU A 45 9.80 1.26 7.65
C GLU A 45 8.73 1.96 6.83
N ASP A 46 9.15 2.74 5.83
CA ASP A 46 8.22 3.36 4.90
C ASP A 46 7.45 2.28 4.13
N ALA A 47 6.12 2.40 4.07
CA ALA A 47 5.25 1.37 3.50
C ALA A 47 5.07 1.52 1.97
N TRP A 48 6.17 1.50 1.20
CA TRP A 48 6.15 1.74 -0.27
C TRP A 48 6.15 0.45 -1.10
N ASP A 49 6.80 -0.63 -0.63
CA ASP A 49 6.77 -1.96 -1.25
C ASP A 49 5.90 -2.93 -0.43
N VAL A 50 4.61 -2.60 -0.30
CA VAL A 50 3.61 -3.39 0.44
C VAL A 50 2.47 -3.84 -0.45
N TYR A 51 1.99 -5.05 -0.19
CA TYR A 51 0.91 -5.71 -0.93
C TYR A 51 -0.24 -5.95 0.03
N LEU A 52 -1.39 -5.33 -0.23
CA LEU A 52 -2.51 -5.27 0.71
C LEU A 52 -3.73 -5.97 0.14
N LEU A 53 -4.30 -6.90 0.91
CA LEU A 53 -5.53 -7.60 0.55
C LEU A 53 -6.65 -7.17 1.50
N TYR A 54 -7.71 -6.61 0.92
CA TYR A 54 -8.92 -6.19 1.61
C TYR A 54 -10.09 -7.09 1.17
N ASP A 55 -10.95 -7.49 2.10
CA ASP A 55 -12.22 -8.14 1.77
C ASP A 55 -13.36 -7.11 1.69
N ARG A 56 -14.57 -7.55 1.30
CA ARG A 56 -15.73 -6.65 1.13
C ARG A 56 -16.17 -5.93 2.41
N SER A 57 -15.72 -6.39 3.58
CA SER A 57 -16.04 -5.73 4.85
C SER A 57 -15.16 -4.51 5.11
N ALA A 58 -14.04 -4.37 4.40
CA ALA A 58 -13.15 -3.22 4.53
C ALA A 58 -13.86 -1.93 4.12
N LYS A 59 -13.96 -1.00 5.07
CA LYS A 59 -14.54 0.33 4.86
C LYS A 59 -13.65 1.37 5.49
N TRP A 60 -13.49 2.50 4.82
CA TRP A 60 -12.81 3.66 5.39
C TRP A 60 -13.82 4.43 6.24
N THR A 61 -13.79 4.23 7.56
CA THR A 61 -14.78 4.81 8.49
C THR A 61 -14.19 5.80 9.50
N GLY A 62 -12.89 6.08 9.43
CA GLY A 62 -12.21 7.02 10.32
C GLY A 62 -10.94 7.59 9.68
N ASP A 63 -10.08 8.18 10.51
CA ASP A 63 -8.89 8.90 10.03
C ASP A 63 -7.79 7.97 9.51
N LEU A 64 -7.78 6.72 9.96
CA LEU A 64 -6.86 5.70 9.48
C LEU A 64 -7.49 4.85 8.37
N PRO A 65 -6.67 4.40 7.41
CA PRO A 65 -7.08 3.42 6.43
C PRO A 65 -7.60 2.14 7.10
N PRO A 66 -8.51 1.39 6.44
CA PRO A 66 -8.92 0.10 6.95
C PRO A 66 -7.69 -0.80 7.13
N LYS A 67 -7.74 -1.68 8.13
CA LYS A 67 -6.74 -2.72 8.30
C LYS A 67 -6.89 -3.76 7.19
N PRO A 68 -5.83 -4.12 6.46
CA PRO A 68 -5.91 -5.18 5.48
C PRO A 68 -6.18 -6.52 6.18
N ARG A 69 -6.95 -7.39 5.52
CA ARG A 69 -7.17 -8.76 5.97
C ARG A 69 -5.85 -9.55 5.95
N PHE A 70 -5.06 -9.32 4.92
CA PHE A 70 -3.75 -9.93 4.72
C PHE A 70 -2.81 -8.93 4.05
N TRP A 71 -1.52 -9.01 4.34
CA TRP A 71 -0.52 -8.21 3.66
C TRP A 71 0.86 -8.86 3.70
N MET A 72 1.67 -8.49 2.72
CA MET A 72 3.08 -8.85 2.57
C MET A 72 3.89 -7.61 2.16
N HIS A 73 5.22 -7.72 2.17
CA HIS A 73 6.12 -6.63 1.77
C HIS A 73 7.37 -7.12 1.04
N GLN A 74 8.11 -6.20 0.42
CA GLN A 74 9.48 -6.42 -0.05
C GLN A 74 10.50 -5.48 0.62
N LEU A 75 10.10 -4.87 1.75
CA LEU A 75 10.93 -3.97 2.54
C LEU A 75 12.11 -4.71 3.18
N GLY A 76 13.29 -4.11 3.13
CA GLY A 76 14.44 -4.53 3.95
C GLY A 76 14.29 -4.04 5.40
N GLY A 77 14.82 -4.81 6.35
CA GLY A 77 14.79 -4.44 7.78
C GLY A 77 13.52 -4.84 8.55
N LEU A 78 12.55 -5.44 7.86
CA LEU A 78 11.39 -6.08 8.49
C LEU A 78 11.57 -7.60 8.58
N ASP A 79 10.71 -8.23 9.36
CA ASP A 79 10.66 -9.68 9.51
C ASP A 79 10.26 -10.39 8.20
N ASP A 80 11.05 -11.37 7.79
CA ASP A 80 10.87 -12.06 6.50
C ASP A 80 9.66 -12.99 6.45
N SER A 81 8.96 -13.28 7.57
CA SER A 81 7.73 -14.09 7.55
C SER A 81 6.59 -13.45 6.76
N ARG A 82 6.69 -12.14 6.51
CA ARG A 82 5.76 -11.39 5.66
C ARG A 82 6.39 -10.91 4.35
N TYR A 83 7.61 -11.37 4.03
CA TYR A 83 8.19 -11.10 2.73
C TYR A 83 7.29 -11.66 1.63
N LEU A 84 7.21 -10.97 0.49
CA LEU A 84 6.32 -11.34 -0.59
C LEU A 84 6.66 -12.74 -1.12
N ASP A 85 5.74 -13.67 -0.90
CA ASP A 85 5.65 -14.92 -1.63
C ASP A 85 4.44 -14.83 -2.58
N PRO A 86 4.66 -14.88 -3.90
CA PRO A 86 3.60 -14.70 -4.88
C PRO A 86 2.54 -15.82 -4.82
N ASP A 87 2.93 -17.05 -4.52
CA ASP A 87 2.01 -18.19 -4.45
C ASP A 87 1.13 -18.08 -3.22
N VAL A 88 1.70 -17.68 -2.08
CA VAL A 88 0.92 -17.43 -0.85
C VAL A 88 -0.02 -16.25 -1.04
N PHE A 89 0.44 -15.14 -1.61
CA PHE A 89 -0.41 -13.97 -1.85
C PHE A 89 -1.58 -14.29 -2.80
N ALA A 90 -1.32 -15.05 -3.86
CA ALA A 90 -2.35 -15.54 -4.77
C ALA A 90 -3.35 -16.48 -4.06
N ALA A 91 -2.86 -17.39 -3.21
CA ALA A 91 -3.72 -18.29 -2.43
C ALA A 91 -4.65 -17.53 -1.47
N GLN A 92 -4.13 -16.52 -0.77
CA GLN A 92 -4.92 -15.65 0.12
C GLN A 92 -5.97 -14.85 -0.67
N THR A 93 -5.58 -14.30 -1.82
CA THR A 93 -6.49 -13.57 -2.70
C THR A 93 -7.64 -14.47 -3.18
N ASN A 94 -7.32 -15.67 -3.66
CA ASN A 94 -8.31 -16.64 -4.11
C ASN A 94 -9.24 -17.11 -2.97
N ALA A 95 -8.73 -17.23 -1.74
CA ALA A 95 -9.56 -17.55 -0.58
C ALA A 95 -10.58 -16.45 -0.30
N VAL A 96 -10.17 -15.18 -0.36
CA VAL A 96 -11.08 -14.02 -0.20
C VAL A 96 -12.11 -13.94 -1.33
N LEU A 97 -11.74 -14.27 -2.57
CA LEU A 97 -12.67 -14.27 -3.70
C LEU A 97 -13.69 -15.42 -3.65
N ARG A 98 -13.37 -16.54 -2.99
CA ARG A 98 -14.31 -17.67 -2.81
C ARG A 98 -15.22 -17.53 -1.61
N SER A 99 -14.83 -16.79 -0.58
CA SER A 99 -15.64 -16.56 0.64
C SER A 99 -16.74 -15.51 0.43
N GLN A 100 -17.20 -15.37 -0.81
CA GLN A 100 -17.80 -14.18 -1.38
C GLN A 100 -19.03 -14.59 -2.19
#